data_AF-A0A067JR89-F1
#
_entry.id   AF-A0A067JR89-F1
#
_cell.length_a   1.000
_cell.length_b   1.000
_cell.length_c   1.000
_cell.angle_alpha   90.00
_cell.angle_beta   90.00
_cell.angle_gamma   90.00
#
_symmetry.space_group_name_H-M   'P 1'
#
loop_
_entity.id
_entity.type
_entity.pdbx_description
1 polymer ?
#
loop_
_entity_poly.entity_id
_entity_poly.type
_entity_poly.pdbx_seq_one_letter_code
_entity_poly.pdbx_strand_id
1 'polypeptide(L)'
;MASLPNILFLLSSIFFFFFFISISALNSASSFTSLEHTHFSPLRDFCNNRPYPEACFDSLKLSISLNIDTNLITYLLHTLQTAISEVENLTNLFLNIGGSNNDIIEKQRGTIQDCQELHQITLSSLQRISVSGIQAGDYRKLSDARTYLSAALTNKNTCLEGLDSASGPLKPVLVDSLISTYKHVSNSLSMLPKPVSRKKGRKNRRLLGFPKWISKKDRRILQSDDGDEYDPSQVIIVAADGNGNFSTISDAIKFAPVQSDDRIIIFVKRGLYKENVEIPRNKPNIVLIGDGREVTFITGSRSVGDGWTTYGSATLAVSGEGFLARDITIENTAGPEKHQAVALRVNADQSALYRCTINGYQDTLYVHSFRQFYRECDISGTIDYIFGNAAVIFQGCHIISRMPMLGQFTVLTAQSRDSSDEDTGISIQKCSIVATEDLKSAFNNKTVRSYLGRPWKVYSRTVILDSFIDGFIDQAGWIKWTNDDDEDTDSLYYGEYNNKGPGSATDNRVSWSGYHVMDDYDAYDFTVPNFINGDEWLDSTSFPYDDGV
;
A
#
# COMPACT_ATOMS: atom_id res chain seq x y z
N MET A 1 -51.39 -39.62 -53.12
CA MET A 1 -50.97 -40.92 -52.56
C MET A 1 -50.68 -40.70 -51.09
N ALA A 2 -51.38 -41.47 -50.25
CA ALA A 2 -51.28 -41.74 -48.80
C ALA A 2 -50.14 -41.10 -47.97
N SER A 3 -50.26 -40.78 -46.68
CA SER A 3 -51.36 -40.57 -45.73
C SER A 3 -50.74 -40.17 -44.37
N LEU A 4 -51.19 -39.04 -43.84
CA LEU A 4 -51.26 -38.41 -42.49
C LEU A 4 -51.00 -39.23 -41.16
N PRO A 5 -50.97 -38.62 -39.94
CA PRO A 5 -49.77 -38.39 -39.08
C PRO A 5 -50.01 -38.67 -37.55
N ASN A 6 -49.32 -37.92 -36.66
CA ASN A 6 -49.56 -37.66 -35.19
C ASN A 6 -48.75 -38.54 -34.20
N ILE A 7 -47.85 -37.98 -33.37
CA ILE A 7 -47.97 -37.09 -32.19
C ILE A 7 -48.36 -37.84 -30.88
N LEU A 8 -47.56 -37.55 -29.82
CA LEU A 8 -47.80 -37.69 -28.37
C LEU A 8 -47.67 -39.09 -27.72
N PHE A 9 -46.81 -39.20 -26.70
CA PHE A 9 -47.09 -40.03 -25.51
C PHE A 9 -46.48 -39.43 -24.23
N LEU A 10 -47.37 -39.15 -23.28
CA LEU A 10 -47.13 -38.78 -21.89
C LEU A 10 -47.81 -39.85 -20.99
N LEU A 11 -47.11 -40.24 -19.92
CA LEU A 11 -47.57 -40.59 -18.56
C LEU A 11 -48.46 -41.81 -18.20
N SER A 12 -48.05 -42.42 -17.07
CA SER A 12 -48.83 -43.07 -15.98
C SER A 12 -49.28 -44.54 -16.22
N SER A 13 -49.37 -45.50 -15.29
CA SER A 13 -49.41 -45.59 -13.80
C SER A 13 -49.16 -47.08 -13.40
N ILE A 14 -48.42 -47.43 -12.32
CA ILE A 14 -48.89 -47.89 -10.97
C ILE A 14 -49.31 -49.39 -10.81
N PHE A 15 -48.56 -50.09 -9.91
CA PHE A 15 -48.87 -51.28 -9.06
C PHE A 15 -49.16 -52.66 -9.72
N PHE A 16 -48.91 -53.85 -9.13
CA PHE A 16 -49.03 -54.35 -7.73
C PHE A 16 -48.22 -55.68 -7.54
N PHE A 17 -47.54 -55.83 -6.38
CA PHE A 17 -47.21 -57.05 -5.59
C PHE A 17 -46.58 -58.33 -6.19
N PHE A 18 -45.49 -58.81 -5.56
CA PHE A 18 -45.52 -60.04 -4.72
C PHE A 18 -44.33 -60.14 -3.73
N PHE A 19 -44.69 -60.12 -2.44
CA PHE A 19 -44.16 -60.82 -1.25
C PHE A 19 -42.78 -60.56 -0.58
N PHE A 20 -42.93 -60.31 0.73
CA PHE A 20 -41.98 -60.23 1.85
C PHE A 20 -41.29 -61.56 2.21
N ILE A 21 -40.08 -61.49 2.80
CA ILE A 21 -39.68 -62.05 4.13
C ILE A 21 -38.34 -61.41 4.58
N SER A 22 -38.47 -60.45 5.50
CA SER A 22 -37.85 -60.35 6.84
C SER A 22 -36.39 -60.79 7.15
N ILE A 23 -35.60 -59.78 7.60
CA ILE A 23 -34.80 -59.72 8.85
C ILE A 23 -33.25 -59.93 8.80
N SER A 24 -32.59 -58.86 9.25
CA SER A 24 -31.29 -58.73 9.96
C SER A 24 -29.96 -58.83 9.22
N ALA A 25 -29.43 -57.67 8.81
CA ALA A 25 -28.05 -57.27 9.11
C ALA A 25 -28.01 -55.73 9.18
N LEU A 26 -27.96 -55.22 10.41
CA LEU A 26 -27.94 -53.79 10.70
C LEU A 26 -26.54 -53.22 10.40
N ASN A 27 -26.55 -52.11 9.69
CA ASN A 27 -25.52 -51.10 9.50
C ASN A 27 -24.43 -51.03 10.60
N SER A 28 -23.18 -51.21 10.17
CA SER A 28 -21.98 -50.79 10.91
C SER A 28 -21.15 -49.78 10.10
N ALA A 29 -21.81 -48.81 9.46
CA ALA A 29 -21.14 -47.73 8.72
C ALA A 29 -21.98 -46.45 8.65
N SER A 30 -22.55 -45.98 9.76
CA SER A 30 -23.29 -44.71 9.78
C SER A 30 -23.19 -43.90 11.09
N SER A 31 -22.22 -44.22 11.95
CA SER A 31 -21.99 -43.47 13.21
C SER A 31 -20.73 -42.61 13.20
N PHE A 32 -19.87 -42.69 12.18
CA PHE A 32 -18.66 -41.86 12.09
C PHE A 32 -18.87 -40.53 11.34
N THR A 33 -19.79 -40.45 10.39
CA THR A 33 -20.04 -39.22 9.61
C THR A 33 -20.92 -38.20 10.33
N SER A 34 -21.83 -38.65 11.20
CA SER A 34 -22.76 -37.74 11.91
C SER A 34 -22.12 -37.00 13.08
N LEU A 35 -21.01 -37.48 13.62
CA LEU A 35 -20.29 -36.84 14.74
C LEU A 35 -19.30 -35.76 14.27
N GLU A 36 -18.71 -35.89 13.07
CA GLU A 36 -17.89 -34.83 12.47
C GLU A 36 -18.73 -33.62 12.08
N HIS A 37 -19.91 -33.83 11.49
CA HIS A 37 -20.76 -32.74 10.99
C HIS A 37 -21.30 -31.80 12.09
N THR A 38 -21.51 -32.27 13.31
CA THR A 38 -22.06 -31.45 14.40
C THR A 38 -20.99 -30.58 15.09
N HIS A 39 -19.73 -31.03 15.12
CA HIS A 39 -18.62 -30.27 15.73
C HIS A 39 -18.07 -29.15 14.83
N PHE A 40 -18.15 -29.29 13.49
CA PHE A 40 -17.57 -28.33 12.55
C PHE A 40 -18.56 -27.28 11.99
N SER A 41 -19.87 -27.39 12.24
CA SER A 41 -20.87 -26.44 11.71
C SER A 41 -20.60 -24.98 12.12
N PRO A 42 -20.33 -24.65 13.39
CA PRO A 42 -20.07 -23.27 13.80
C PRO A 42 -18.81 -22.68 13.15
N LEU A 43 -17.80 -23.52 12.87
CA LEU A 43 -16.59 -23.12 12.18
C LEU A 43 -16.86 -22.83 10.70
N ARG A 44 -17.64 -23.68 10.04
CA ARG A 44 -18.02 -23.48 8.64
C ARG A 44 -18.80 -22.18 8.48
N ASP A 45 -19.77 -21.92 9.36
CA ASP A 45 -20.53 -20.67 9.38
C ASP A 45 -19.64 -19.45 9.61
N PHE A 46 -18.64 -19.56 10.51
CA PHE A 46 -17.67 -18.50 10.75
C PHE A 46 -16.79 -18.18 9.52
N CYS A 47 -16.37 -19.21 8.79
CA CYS A 47 -15.49 -19.07 7.62
C CYS A 47 -16.23 -18.68 6.33
N ASN A 48 -17.54 -18.93 6.22
CA ASN A 48 -18.31 -18.67 5.00
C ASN A 48 -18.28 -17.20 4.55
N ASN A 49 -18.14 -16.25 5.47
CA ASN A 49 -18.10 -14.81 5.18
C ASN A 49 -16.67 -14.26 5.03
N ARG A 50 -15.68 -15.14 4.81
CA ARG A 50 -14.28 -14.74 4.63
C ARG A 50 -13.91 -14.73 3.14
N PRO A 51 -12.89 -13.95 2.73
CA PRO A 51 -12.44 -13.91 1.34
C PRO A 51 -12.11 -15.30 0.78
N TYR A 52 -11.54 -16.20 1.61
CA TYR A 52 -11.20 -17.56 1.24
C TYR A 52 -11.74 -18.59 2.27
N PRO A 53 -13.02 -18.99 2.17
CA PRO A 53 -13.68 -19.84 3.18
C PRO A 53 -12.99 -21.19 3.40
N GLU A 54 -12.54 -21.87 2.34
CA GLU A 54 -11.87 -23.17 2.48
C GLU A 54 -10.52 -23.05 3.19
N ALA A 55 -9.69 -22.07 2.80
CA ALA A 55 -8.41 -21.82 3.47
C ALA A 55 -8.60 -21.44 4.95
N CYS A 56 -9.68 -20.72 5.29
CA CYS A 56 -10.07 -20.43 6.67
C CYS A 56 -10.41 -21.71 7.43
N PHE A 57 -11.26 -22.55 6.82
CA PHE A 57 -11.71 -23.80 7.42
C PHE A 57 -10.54 -24.76 7.68
N ASP A 58 -9.67 -24.95 6.69
CA ASP A 58 -8.51 -25.83 6.78
C ASP A 58 -7.52 -25.36 7.85
N SER A 59 -7.30 -24.04 7.96
CA SER A 59 -6.46 -23.45 9.01
C SER A 59 -7.00 -23.80 10.39
N LEU A 60 -8.31 -23.65 10.60
CA LEU A 60 -8.93 -23.75 11.92
C LEU A 60 -9.33 -25.17 12.32
N LYS A 61 -9.37 -26.12 11.38
CA LYS A 61 -9.81 -27.51 11.62
C LYS A 61 -9.03 -28.20 12.75
N LEU A 62 -7.72 -27.95 12.85
CA LEU A 62 -6.84 -28.53 13.88
C LEU A 62 -7.08 -27.96 15.28
N SER A 63 -7.53 -26.70 15.38
CA SER A 63 -7.76 -26.02 16.67
C SER A 63 -8.97 -26.57 17.44
N ILE A 64 -9.96 -27.12 16.75
CA ILE A 64 -11.21 -27.66 17.34
C ILE A 64 -11.03 -29.09 17.86
N SER A 65 -10.10 -29.87 17.30
CA SER A 65 -9.79 -31.22 17.80
C SER A 65 -9.31 -31.23 19.26
N LEU A 66 -8.97 -30.07 19.83
CA LEU A 66 -8.43 -29.90 21.18
C LEU A 66 -9.45 -29.35 22.21
N ASN A 67 -10.74 -29.16 21.86
CA ASN A 67 -11.80 -28.71 22.79
C ASN A 67 -11.46 -27.40 23.56
N ILE A 68 -10.86 -26.42 22.88
CA ILE A 68 -10.56 -25.09 23.44
C ILE A 68 -11.84 -24.24 23.38
N ASP A 69 -12.16 -23.49 24.43
CA ASP A 69 -13.26 -22.51 24.42
C ASP A 69 -13.08 -21.53 23.24
N THR A 70 -13.94 -21.65 22.23
CA THR A 70 -13.82 -20.96 20.95
C THR A 70 -14.51 -19.60 21.00
N ASN A 71 -13.73 -18.54 21.22
CA ASN A 71 -14.18 -17.17 20.98
C ASN A 71 -13.52 -16.59 19.71
N LEU A 72 -14.06 -15.47 19.21
CA LEU A 72 -13.58 -14.79 18.00
C LEU A 72 -12.06 -14.50 18.01
N ILE A 73 -11.52 -14.19 19.19
CA ILE A 73 -10.11 -13.88 19.36
C ILE A 73 -9.27 -15.14 19.16
N THR A 74 -9.69 -16.29 19.69
CA THR A 74 -9.01 -17.57 19.47
C THR A 74 -8.90 -17.89 17.98
N TYR A 75 -9.96 -17.68 17.19
CA TYR A 75 -9.92 -17.90 15.74
C TYR A 75 -8.98 -16.92 15.03
N LEU A 76 -9.04 -15.63 15.38
CA LEU A 76 -8.13 -14.63 14.83
C LEU A 76 -6.65 -14.97 15.12
N LEU A 77 -6.33 -15.34 16.36
CA LEU A 77 -4.96 -15.69 16.73
C LEU A 77 -4.47 -16.92 15.97
N HIS A 78 -5.33 -17.91 15.77
CA HIS A 78 -4.98 -19.11 15.03
C HIS A 78 -4.76 -18.82 13.54
N THR A 79 -5.65 -18.05 12.90
CA THR A 79 -5.47 -17.68 11.49
C THR A 79 -4.22 -16.84 11.26
N LEU A 80 -3.90 -15.92 12.18
CA LEU A 80 -2.65 -15.17 12.16
C LEU A 80 -1.43 -16.10 12.28
N GLN A 81 -1.46 -17.07 13.19
CA GLN A 81 -0.37 -18.03 13.36
C GLN A 81 -0.18 -18.88 12.11
N THR A 82 -1.27 -19.33 11.47
CA THR A 82 -1.20 -20.05 10.19
C THR A 82 -0.61 -19.16 9.10
N ALA A 83 -1.06 -17.91 8.99
CA ALA A 83 -0.53 -16.97 8.00
C ALA A 83 0.98 -16.74 8.17
N ILE A 84 1.46 -16.56 9.40
CA ILE A 84 2.90 -16.44 9.71
C ILE A 84 3.64 -17.71 9.27
N SER A 85 3.13 -18.89 9.64
CA SER A 85 3.76 -20.17 9.31
C SER A 85 3.85 -20.41 7.80
N GLU A 86 2.79 -20.08 7.04
CA GLU A 86 2.78 -20.24 5.58
C GLU A 86 3.74 -19.26 4.89
N VAL A 87 3.86 -18.03 5.40
CA VAL A 87 4.85 -17.06 4.93
C VAL A 87 6.27 -17.52 5.27
N GLU A 88 6.51 -18.09 6.46
CA GLU A 88 7.79 -18.67 6.82
C GLU A 88 8.19 -19.81 5.87
N ASN A 89 7.26 -20.72 5.56
CA ASN A 89 7.46 -21.82 4.64
C ASN A 89 7.87 -21.35 3.23
N LEU A 90 7.28 -20.25 2.75
CA LEU A 90 7.59 -19.67 1.44
C LEU A 90 9.05 -19.17 1.33
N THR A 91 9.70 -18.87 2.47
CA THR A 91 11.12 -18.47 2.51
C THR A 91 12.02 -19.53 1.89
N ASN A 92 11.74 -20.81 2.13
CA ASN A 92 12.52 -21.91 1.57
C ASN A 92 12.43 -21.95 0.04
N LEU A 93 11.27 -21.62 -0.53
CA LEU A 93 11.09 -21.54 -1.98
C LEU A 93 11.95 -20.42 -2.58
N PHE A 94 11.95 -19.24 -1.96
CA PHE A 94 12.78 -18.12 -2.41
C PHE A 94 14.29 -18.39 -2.30
N LEU A 95 14.73 -19.14 -1.28
CA LEU A 95 16.12 -19.57 -1.14
C LEU A 95 16.53 -20.56 -2.24
N ASN A 96 15.64 -21.50 -2.59
CA ASN A 96 15.89 -22.50 -3.62
C ASN A 96 15.95 -21.90 -5.03
N ILE A 97 15.12 -20.89 -5.31
CA ILE A 97 15.10 -20.17 -6.60
C ILE A 97 16.42 -19.38 -6.83
N GLY A 98 17.09 -18.93 -5.77
CA GLY A 98 18.37 -18.21 -5.87
C GLY A 98 19.60 -19.11 -6.11
N GLY A 99 19.45 -20.44 -6.02
CA GLY A 99 20.58 -21.36 -5.87
C GLY A 99 21.00 -22.18 -7.10
N SER A 100 20.20 -22.28 -8.17
CA SER A 100 20.54 -23.13 -9.33
C SER A 100 19.84 -22.70 -10.61
N ASN A 101 20.59 -22.67 -11.72
CA ASN A 101 20.20 -22.60 -13.14
C ASN A 101 18.82 -21.99 -13.48
N ASN A 102 18.78 -20.68 -13.80
CA ASN A 102 17.83 -20.01 -14.72
C ASN A 102 16.38 -20.56 -14.87
N ASP A 103 15.76 -21.00 -13.79
CA ASP A 103 14.42 -21.61 -13.84
C ASP A 103 13.28 -20.59 -13.86
N ILE A 104 13.59 -19.33 -13.57
CA ILE A 104 12.76 -18.16 -13.89
C ILE A 104 13.59 -17.23 -14.76
N ILE A 105 13.06 -16.93 -15.95
CA ILE A 105 13.64 -16.02 -16.93
C ILE A 105 12.96 -14.67 -16.74
N GLU A 106 13.70 -13.73 -16.14
CA GLU A 106 13.25 -12.37 -15.89
C GLU A 106 13.32 -11.53 -17.18
N LYS A 107 12.22 -10.89 -17.56
CA LYS A 107 12.21 -9.91 -18.66
C LYS A 107 12.71 -8.54 -18.18
N GLN A 108 12.34 -8.16 -16.96
CA GLN A 108 12.81 -6.96 -16.29
C GLN A 108 13.85 -7.34 -15.24
N ARG A 109 14.92 -6.56 -15.14
CA ARG A 109 15.98 -6.77 -14.17
C ARG A 109 15.44 -6.62 -12.75
N GLY A 110 15.67 -7.65 -11.94
CA GLY A 110 15.42 -7.61 -10.50
C GLY A 110 14.05 -8.09 -10.08
N THR A 111 13.21 -8.61 -10.97
CA THR A 111 11.90 -9.19 -10.63
C THR A 111 11.94 -10.16 -9.44
N ILE A 112 12.87 -11.12 -9.42
CA ILE A 112 13.02 -12.09 -8.33
C ILE A 112 13.60 -11.44 -7.08
N GLN A 113 14.55 -10.52 -7.25
CA GLN A 113 15.13 -9.78 -6.13
C GLN A 113 14.06 -8.92 -5.43
N ASP A 114 13.18 -8.27 -6.19
CA ASP A 114 12.05 -7.49 -5.69
C ASP A 114 11.11 -8.40 -4.90
N CYS A 115 10.72 -9.55 -5.46
CA CYS A 115 9.89 -10.54 -4.76
C CYS A 115 10.52 -11.02 -3.45
N GLN A 116 11.84 -11.27 -3.43
CA GLN A 116 12.56 -11.68 -2.22
C GLN A 116 12.57 -10.57 -1.16
N GLU A 117 12.81 -9.32 -1.55
CA GLU A 117 12.78 -8.17 -0.64
C GLU A 117 11.38 -7.99 -0.04
N LEU A 118 10.36 -7.97 -0.90
CA LEU A 118 8.95 -7.82 -0.53
C LEU A 118 8.50 -8.95 0.42
N HIS A 119 8.92 -10.19 0.15
CA HIS A 119 8.67 -11.33 1.03
C HIS A 119 9.33 -11.16 2.40
N GLN A 120 10.60 -10.73 2.43
CA GLN A 120 11.32 -10.51 3.68
C GLN A 120 10.72 -9.38 4.51
N ILE A 121 10.22 -8.33 3.87
CA ILE A 121 9.47 -7.26 4.54
C ILE A 121 8.19 -7.83 5.16
N THR A 122 7.39 -8.57 4.38
CA THR A 122 6.18 -9.24 4.88
C THR A 122 6.48 -10.10 6.10
N LEU A 123 7.47 -10.99 6.00
CA LEU A 123 7.85 -11.89 7.09
C LEU A 123 8.20 -11.09 8.36
N SER A 124 9.04 -10.06 8.23
CA SER A 124 9.44 -9.24 9.37
C SER A 124 8.27 -8.49 10.01
N SER A 125 7.33 -7.97 9.21
CA SER A 125 6.15 -7.28 9.71
C SER A 125 5.17 -8.22 10.40
N LEU A 126 4.94 -9.41 9.85
CA LEU A 126 4.04 -10.41 10.45
C LEU A 126 4.61 -10.98 11.75
N GLN A 127 5.92 -11.22 11.84
CA GLN A 127 6.56 -11.68 13.08
C GLN A 127 6.50 -10.65 14.22
N ARG A 128 6.33 -9.35 13.91
CA ARG A 128 6.08 -8.30 14.90
C ARG A 128 4.65 -8.31 15.45
N ILE A 129 3.71 -8.96 14.76
CA ILE A 129 2.36 -9.20 15.28
C ILE A 129 2.51 -10.23 16.41
N SER A 130 2.71 -9.74 17.64
CA SER A 130 2.77 -10.62 18.81
C SER A 130 1.41 -11.29 19.01
N VAL A 131 1.25 -12.51 18.47
CA VAL A 131 0.03 -13.33 18.61
C VAL A 131 -0.34 -13.52 20.08
N SER A 132 0.65 -13.65 20.97
CA SER A 132 0.46 -13.74 22.43
C SER A 132 0.03 -12.43 23.12
N GLY A 133 0.11 -11.29 22.41
CA GLY A 133 -0.09 -9.94 22.95
C GLY A 133 -1.35 -9.23 22.48
N ILE A 134 -2.12 -9.82 21.55
CA ILE A 134 -3.42 -9.30 21.12
C ILE A 134 -4.46 -9.73 22.17
N GLN A 135 -4.68 -8.86 23.15
CA GLN A 135 -5.81 -8.97 24.07
C GLN A 135 -7.00 -8.16 23.55
N ALA A 136 -8.22 -8.59 23.90
CA ALA A 136 -9.43 -7.82 23.63
C ALA A 136 -9.27 -6.38 24.18
N GLY A 137 -9.23 -5.38 23.30
CA GLY A 137 -9.17 -3.96 23.69
C GLY A 137 -7.85 -3.23 23.45
N ASP A 138 -6.78 -3.91 22.98
CA ASP A 138 -5.55 -3.24 22.55
C ASP A 138 -5.69 -2.72 21.10
N TYR A 139 -6.48 -1.66 20.93
CA TYR A 139 -6.80 -1.07 19.62
C TYR A 139 -5.56 -0.70 18.80
N ARG A 140 -4.44 -0.37 19.47
CA ARG A 140 -3.20 0.01 18.81
C ARG A 140 -2.57 -1.19 18.09
N LYS A 141 -2.39 -2.30 18.79
CA LYS A 141 -1.87 -3.53 18.19
C LYS A 141 -2.75 -4.07 17.07
N LEU A 142 -4.07 -3.92 17.20
CA LEU A 142 -5.01 -4.30 16.14
C LEU A 142 -4.83 -3.42 14.89
N SER A 143 -4.67 -2.10 15.05
CA SER A 143 -4.38 -1.20 13.92
C SER A 143 -3.03 -1.51 13.25
N ASP A 144 -1.98 -1.74 14.04
CA ASP A 144 -0.67 -2.13 13.49
C ASP A 144 -0.75 -3.47 12.75
N ALA A 145 -1.47 -4.46 13.30
CA ALA A 145 -1.68 -5.74 12.62
C ALA A 145 -2.42 -5.57 11.28
N ARG A 146 -3.45 -4.71 11.22
CA ARG A 146 -4.14 -4.40 9.96
C ARG A 146 -3.19 -3.75 8.95
N THR A 147 -2.39 -2.77 9.41
CA THR A 147 -1.36 -2.11 8.57
C THR A 147 -0.39 -3.12 7.98
N TYR A 148 0.13 -4.04 8.81
CA TYR A 148 1.11 -5.05 8.37
C TYR A 148 0.52 -6.09 7.41
N LEU A 149 -0.72 -6.54 7.65
CA LEU A 149 -1.41 -7.47 6.75
C LEU A 149 -1.79 -6.82 5.41
N SER A 150 -2.24 -5.56 5.41
CA SER A 150 -2.47 -4.82 4.16
C SER A 150 -1.17 -4.61 3.37
N ALA A 151 -0.08 -4.25 4.05
CA ALA A 151 1.23 -4.16 3.42
C ALA A 151 1.71 -5.51 2.85
N ALA A 152 1.45 -6.62 3.56
CA ALA A 152 1.75 -7.96 3.08
C ALA A 152 1.00 -8.28 1.77
N LEU A 153 -0.30 -8.00 1.69
CA LEU A 153 -1.08 -8.20 0.46
C LEU A 153 -0.56 -7.32 -0.69
N THR A 154 -0.16 -6.08 -0.40
CA THR A 154 0.47 -5.18 -1.37
C THR A 154 1.78 -5.75 -1.89
N ASN A 155 2.67 -6.19 -0.99
CA ASN A 155 3.95 -6.81 -1.34
C ASN A 155 3.76 -8.03 -2.25
N LYS A 156 2.76 -8.87 -1.97
CA LYS A 156 2.39 -9.99 -2.83
C LYS A 156 1.92 -9.51 -4.21
N ASN A 157 1.05 -8.50 -4.28
CA ASN A 157 0.56 -7.96 -5.55
C ASN A 157 1.70 -7.44 -6.44
N THR A 158 2.61 -6.65 -5.88
CA THR A 158 3.76 -6.12 -6.61
C THR A 158 4.70 -7.23 -7.09
N CYS A 159 4.93 -8.27 -6.28
CA CYS A 159 5.71 -9.43 -6.71
C CYS A 159 5.03 -10.17 -7.88
N LEU A 160 3.70 -10.41 -7.80
CA LEU A 160 2.96 -11.08 -8.88
C LEU A 160 2.98 -10.25 -10.18
N GLU A 161 2.82 -8.93 -10.11
CA GLU A 161 2.91 -8.04 -11.26
C GLU A 161 4.29 -8.06 -11.93
N GLY A 162 5.37 -8.09 -11.13
CA GLY A 162 6.71 -8.29 -11.67
C GLY A 162 6.85 -9.64 -12.40
N LEU A 163 6.30 -10.70 -11.80
CA LEU A 163 6.32 -12.05 -12.34
C LEU A 163 5.47 -12.21 -13.61
N ASP A 164 4.47 -11.37 -13.87
CA ASP A 164 3.64 -11.42 -15.08
C ASP A 164 4.51 -11.38 -16.35
N SER A 165 5.54 -10.54 -16.34
CA SER A 165 6.49 -10.39 -17.44
C SER A 165 7.53 -11.51 -17.54
N ALA A 166 7.74 -12.28 -16.47
CA ALA A 166 8.70 -13.37 -16.40
C ALA A 166 8.18 -14.66 -17.07
N SER A 167 9.08 -15.60 -17.31
CA SER A 167 8.77 -16.93 -17.87
C SER A 167 9.62 -18.02 -17.22
N GLY A 168 9.42 -19.28 -17.58
CA GLY A 168 10.21 -20.41 -17.06
C GLY A 168 9.39 -21.41 -16.23
N PRO A 169 9.92 -22.63 -16.02
CA PRO A 169 9.19 -23.74 -15.41
C PRO A 169 8.81 -23.53 -13.95
N LEU A 170 9.56 -22.71 -13.19
CA LEU A 170 9.26 -22.46 -11.77
C LEU A 170 8.31 -21.27 -11.54
N LYS A 171 8.03 -20.45 -12.56
CA LYS A 171 7.08 -19.32 -12.43
C LYS A 171 5.71 -19.79 -11.92
N PRO A 172 5.04 -20.80 -12.53
CA PRO A 172 3.73 -21.24 -12.07
C PRO A 172 3.77 -21.73 -10.60
N VAL A 173 4.79 -22.49 -10.23
CA VAL A 173 4.98 -23.01 -8.87
C VAL A 173 5.10 -21.86 -7.86
N LEU A 174 5.90 -20.84 -8.18
CA LEU A 174 6.06 -19.66 -7.33
C LEU A 174 4.77 -18.86 -7.21
N VAL A 175 4.10 -18.61 -8.34
CA VAL A 175 2.81 -17.87 -8.38
C VAL A 175 1.74 -18.60 -7.56
N ASP A 176 1.58 -19.90 -7.75
CA ASP A 176 0.61 -20.71 -7.01
C ASP A 176 0.91 -20.72 -5.51
N SER A 177 2.20 -20.81 -5.13
CA SER A 177 2.64 -20.77 -3.74
C SER A 177 2.33 -19.40 -3.10
N LEU A 178 2.67 -18.31 -3.79
CA LEU A 178 2.34 -16.94 -3.34
C LEU A 178 0.83 -16.76 -3.17
N ILE A 179 0.03 -17.18 -4.16
CA ILE A 179 -1.43 -17.07 -4.08
C ILE A 179 -1.96 -17.89 -2.90
N SER A 180 -1.50 -19.12 -2.73
CA SER A 180 -1.96 -20.00 -1.64
C SER A 180 -1.62 -19.43 -0.26
N THR A 181 -0.36 -19.03 -0.04
CA THR A 181 0.11 -18.46 1.22
C THR A 181 -0.69 -17.22 1.61
N TYR A 182 -0.90 -16.29 0.68
CA TYR A 182 -1.54 -15.01 0.99
C TYR A 182 -3.07 -15.08 1.12
N LYS A 183 -3.71 -16.23 0.83
CA LYS A 183 -5.11 -16.48 1.24
C LYS A 183 -5.26 -16.43 2.76
N HIS A 184 -4.29 -16.97 3.50
CA HIS A 184 -4.30 -16.95 4.97
C HIS A 184 -4.11 -15.53 5.52
N VAL A 185 -3.25 -14.73 4.87
CA VAL A 185 -3.06 -13.30 5.19
C VAL A 185 -4.37 -12.52 4.99
N SER A 186 -5.04 -12.73 3.84
CA SER A 186 -6.31 -12.07 3.53
C SER A 186 -7.43 -12.45 4.51
N ASN A 187 -7.57 -13.74 4.82
CA ASN A 187 -8.53 -14.19 5.83
C ASN A 187 -8.23 -13.56 7.21
N SER A 188 -6.97 -13.50 7.61
CA SER A 188 -6.57 -12.88 8.88
C SER A 188 -6.92 -11.39 8.94
N LEU A 189 -6.69 -10.66 7.85
CA LEU A 189 -7.05 -9.25 7.74
C LEU A 189 -8.57 -9.04 7.86
N SER A 190 -9.37 -9.86 7.18
CA SER A 190 -10.85 -9.80 7.23
C SER A 190 -11.44 -10.09 8.63
N MET A 191 -10.67 -10.76 9.49
CA MET A 191 -11.08 -11.10 10.86
C MET A 191 -10.77 -9.99 11.87
N LEU A 192 -9.85 -9.08 11.54
CA LEU A 192 -9.54 -7.95 12.41
C LEU A 192 -10.69 -6.93 12.38
N PRO A 193 -11.11 -6.41 13.56
CA PRO A 193 -12.14 -5.39 13.60
C PRO A 193 -11.68 -4.15 12.83
N LYS A 194 -12.57 -3.58 12.02
CA LYS A 194 -12.28 -2.31 11.32
C LYS A 194 -12.02 -1.20 12.36
N PRO A 195 -11.08 -0.28 12.09
CA PRO A 195 -10.84 0.85 12.97
C PRO A 195 -12.12 1.67 13.12
N VAL A 196 -12.48 1.98 14.36
CA VAL A 196 -13.63 2.84 14.66
C VAL A 196 -13.15 4.29 14.64
N SER A 197 -13.77 5.12 13.79
CA SER A 197 -13.53 6.55 13.75
C SER A 197 -13.61 7.15 15.16
N ARG A 198 -12.50 7.73 15.65
CA ARG A 198 -12.42 8.27 17.00
C ARG A 198 -13.14 9.62 17.03
N LYS A 199 -14.48 9.62 17.09
CA LYS A 199 -15.25 10.86 17.34
C LYS A 199 -14.88 11.41 18.72
N LYS A 200 -14.09 12.48 18.77
CA LYS A 200 -13.87 13.27 19.99
C LYS A 200 -14.22 14.73 19.72
N GLY A 201 -15.19 15.22 20.48
CA GLY A 201 -15.40 16.66 20.62
C GLY A 201 -14.12 17.37 21.05
N ARG A 202 -13.89 18.56 20.48
CA ARG A 202 -12.84 19.55 20.81
C ARG A 202 -12.09 19.20 22.10
N LYS A 203 -11.04 18.38 22.01
CA LYS A 203 -10.09 18.25 23.11
C LYS A 203 -8.98 19.24 22.84
N ASN A 204 -8.86 20.20 23.75
CA ASN A 204 -7.73 21.13 23.84
C ASN A 204 -6.43 20.36 23.59
N ARG A 205 -5.59 20.92 22.71
CA ARG A 205 -4.18 20.57 22.48
C ARG A 205 -3.62 19.87 23.71
N ARG A 206 -3.54 18.54 23.68
CA ARG A 206 -2.72 17.86 24.68
C ARG A 206 -1.29 18.16 24.26
N LEU A 207 -0.63 19.02 25.03
CA LEU A 207 0.83 19.00 25.17
C LEU A 207 1.19 17.59 25.70
N LEU A 208 1.15 16.58 24.84
CA LEU A 208 1.76 15.29 25.13
C LEU A 208 3.26 15.54 25.14
N GLY A 209 3.90 15.22 26.27
CA GLY A 209 5.34 15.27 26.34
C GLY A 209 5.93 14.42 25.22
N PHE A 210 7.00 14.93 24.60
CA PHE A 210 7.68 14.24 23.52
C PHE A 210 7.99 12.77 23.85
N PRO A 211 7.88 11.84 22.87
CA PRO A 211 8.16 10.43 23.09
C PRO A 211 9.55 10.18 23.67
N LYS A 212 9.69 9.20 24.57
CA LYS A 212 10.96 8.93 25.26
C LYS A 212 12.10 8.50 24.33
N TRP A 213 11.76 7.96 23.15
CA TRP A 213 12.70 7.46 22.15
C TRP A 213 13.20 8.57 21.22
N ILE A 214 12.64 9.79 21.25
CA ILE A 214 13.28 10.95 20.66
C ILE A 214 13.98 11.78 21.74
N SER A 215 15.31 11.83 21.65
CA SER A 215 16.09 12.59 22.62
C SER A 215 15.74 14.08 22.53
N LYS A 216 15.99 14.86 23.60
CA LYS A 216 15.87 16.33 23.54
C LYS A 216 16.78 16.95 22.47
N LYS A 217 17.83 16.22 22.11
CA LYS A 217 18.87 16.60 21.16
C LYS A 217 18.38 16.42 19.72
N ASP A 218 17.86 15.25 19.36
CA ASP A 218 17.38 14.99 17.99
C ASP A 218 16.23 15.93 17.63
N ARG A 219 15.42 16.31 18.62
CA ARG A 219 14.40 17.35 18.48
C ARG A 219 14.97 18.70 18.05
N ARG A 220 16.08 19.15 18.63
CA ARG A 220 16.70 20.42 18.24
C ARG A 220 17.15 20.38 16.79
N ILE A 221 17.74 19.26 16.37
CA ILE A 221 18.22 19.07 14.99
C ILE A 221 17.04 19.03 14.00
N LEU A 222 15.94 18.38 14.37
CA LEU A 222 14.74 18.30 13.52
C LEU A 222 13.92 19.60 13.49
N GLN A 223 14.06 20.47 14.49
CA GLN A 223 13.35 21.75 14.62
C GLN A 223 14.16 22.96 14.16
N SER A 224 15.47 22.83 13.94
CA SER A 224 16.29 23.96 13.50
C SER A 224 15.92 24.36 12.07
N ASP A 225 15.47 25.61 11.90
CA ASP A 225 15.17 26.20 10.59
C ASP A 225 16.43 26.72 9.89
N ASP A 226 17.44 27.11 10.67
CA ASP A 226 18.77 27.49 10.21
C ASP A 226 19.76 26.46 10.75
N GLY A 227 20.61 25.88 9.90
CA GLY A 227 21.58 24.81 10.23
C GLY A 227 22.66 25.17 11.26
N ASP A 228 22.41 26.14 12.13
CA ASP A 228 23.25 26.56 13.24
C ASP A 228 22.69 26.02 14.57
N GLU A 229 23.58 25.39 15.35
CA GLU A 229 23.37 24.75 16.68
C GLU A 229 23.05 23.24 16.69
N TYR A 230 23.69 22.45 15.82
CA TYR A 230 23.92 21.03 16.10
C TYR A 230 25.41 20.69 16.19
N ASP A 231 25.75 19.80 17.12
CA ASP A 231 27.13 19.32 17.30
C ASP A 231 27.47 18.36 16.14
N PRO A 232 28.46 18.68 15.28
CA PRO A 232 28.81 17.85 14.12
C PRO A 232 29.23 16.42 14.49
N SER A 233 29.64 16.16 15.73
CA SER A 233 29.96 14.80 16.20
C SER A 233 28.74 13.89 16.37
N GLN A 234 27.54 14.46 16.22
CA GLN A 234 26.26 13.81 16.52
C GLN A 234 25.45 13.42 15.29
N VAL A 235 25.94 13.77 14.10
CA VAL A 235 25.31 13.47 12.82
C VAL A 235 26.35 12.86 11.87
N ILE A 236 25.88 12.08 10.90
CA ILE A 236 26.72 11.61 9.80
C ILE A 236 26.64 12.64 8.69
N ILE A 237 27.76 13.28 8.34
CA ILE A 237 27.82 14.30 7.29
C ILE A 237 28.18 13.64 5.97
N VAL A 238 27.35 13.86 4.95
CA VAL A 238 27.61 13.47 3.57
C VAL A 238 27.89 14.74 2.76
N ALA A 239 29.04 14.80 2.08
CA ALA A 239 29.45 15.95 1.29
C ALA A 239 30.14 15.52 0.00
N ALA A 240 29.58 15.90 -1.15
CA ALA A 240 30.11 15.53 -2.47
C ALA A 240 31.53 16.08 -2.74
N ASP A 241 31.93 17.14 -2.05
CA ASP A 241 33.25 17.77 -2.12
C ASP A 241 34.33 17.07 -1.27
N GLY A 242 33.97 16.03 -0.53
CA GLY A 242 34.87 15.29 0.36
C GLY A 242 35.04 15.89 1.75
N ASN A 243 34.37 17.01 2.08
CA ASN A 243 34.46 17.68 3.39
C ASN A 243 33.43 17.15 4.41
N GLY A 244 33.04 15.88 4.28
CA GLY A 244 32.10 15.18 5.17
C GLY A 244 32.69 13.86 5.68
N ASN A 245 31.91 13.09 6.44
CA ASN A 245 32.29 11.73 6.81
C ASN A 245 32.27 10.78 5.60
N PHE A 246 31.33 11.01 4.67
CA PHE A 246 31.19 10.25 3.42
C PHE A 246 30.97 11.18 2.23
N SER A 247 31.33 10.71 1.03
CA SER A 247 31.06 11.42 -0.22
C SER A 247 29.76 10.99 -0.89
N THR A 248 29.17 9.86 -0.48
CA THR A 248 27.91 9.32 -1.00
C THR A 248 26.94 9.05 0.13
N ILE A 249 25.64 9.13 -0.18
CA ILE A 249 24.57 8.82 0.77
C ILE A 249 24.54 7.31 1.00
N SER A 250 24.72 6.51 -0.06
CA SER A 250 24.76 5.05 0.03
C SER A 250 25.80 4.53 1.03
N ASP A 251 26.99 5.13 1.10
CA ASP A 251 28.01 4.69 2.05
C ASP A 251 27.69 5.10 3.50
N ALA A 252 27.06 6.25 3.71
CA ALA A 252 26.54 6.65 5.02
C ALA A 252 25.45 5.68 5.52
N ILE A 253 24.53 5.26 4.64
CA ILE A 253 23.50 4.27 4.96
C ILE A 253 24.13 2.91 5.30
N LYS A 254 25.11 2.45 4.52
CA LYS A 254 25.85 1.21 4.81
C LYS A 254 26.53 1.27 6.18
N PHE A 255 27.12 2.41 6.53
CA PHE A 255 27.78 2.63 7.81
C PHE A 255 26.83 2.69 9.00
N ALA A 256 25.62 3.22 8.84
CA ALA A 256 24.64 3.33 9.92
C ALA A 256 24.43 1.98 10.64
N PRO A 257 24.15 1.95 11.96
CA PRO A 257 23.90 0.69 12.65
C PRO A 257 22.71 -0.10 12.07
N VAL A 258 22.80 -1.42 12.14
CA VAL A 258 21.71 -2.33 11.76
C VAL A 258 20.76 -2.49 12.96
N GLN A 259 19.45 -2.46 12.73
CA GLN A 259 18.40 -2.61 13.77
C GLN A 259 18.55 -1.61 14.93
N SER A 260 18.79 -0.33 14.61
CA SER A 260 18.90 0.74 15.59
C SER A 260 17.53 1.18 16.12
N ASP A 261 17.34 1.15 17.44
CA ASP A 261 16.19 1.78 18.09
C ASP A 261 16.30 3.32 18.11
N ASP A 262 17.52 3.85 17.98
CA ASP A 262 17.79 5.29 17.97
C ASP A 262 17.72 5.86 16.55
N ARG A 263 17.34 7.15 16.45
CA ARG A 263 17.37 7.91 15.18
C ARG A 263 18.81 8.12 14.71
N ILE A 264 19.06 7.82 13.44
CA ILE A 264 20.36 8.03 12.79
C ILE A 264 20.23 9.18 11.80
N ILE A 265 20.75 10.35 12.18
CA ILE A 265 20.67 11.57 11.39
C ILE A 265 21.84 11.64 10.42
N ILE A 266 21.52 11.68 9.13
CA ILE A 266 22.45 11.87 8.03
C ILE A 266 22.18 13.24 7.42
N PHE A 267 23.13 14.16 7.62
CA PHE A 267 23.08 15.49 7.04
C PHE A 267 23.76 15.46 5.67
N VAL A 268 22.99 15.72 4.61
CA VAL A 268 23.41 15.72 3.22
C VAL A 268 23.64 17.17 2.80
N LYS A 269 24.90 17.57 2.68
CA LYS A 269 25.24 18.92 2.21
C LYS A 269 24.74 19.14 0.78
N ARG A 270 24.65 20.41 0.39
CA ARG A 270 24.32 20.81 -0.99
C ARG A 270 25.21 20.06 -1.99
N GLY A 271 24.61 19.70 -3.12
CA GLY A 271 25.29 18.94 -4.15
C GLY A 271 24.34 18.11 -4.99
N LEU A 272 24.89 17.56 -6.07
CA LEU A 272 24.19 16.63 -6.96
C LEU A 272 24.74 15.22 -6.74
N TYR A 273 23.97 14.39 -6.06
CA TYR A 273 24.29 13.01 -5.72
C TYR A 273 23.69 12.07 -6.76
N LYS A 274 24.51 11.67 -7.74
CA LYS A 274 24.13 10.76 -8.83
C LYS A 274 24.23 9.31 -8.38
N GLU A 275 23.22 8.84 -7.65
CA GLU A 275 23.17 7.50 -7.09
C GLU A 275 21.72 6.99 -6.95
N ASN A 276 21.54 5.67 -7.08
CA ASN A 276 20.31 5.00 -6.64
C ASN A 276 20.53 4.54 -5.19
N VAL A 277 19.87 5.20 -4.24
CA VAL A 277 20.02 4.96 -2.80
C VAL A 277 18.96 3.98 -2.33
N GLU A 278 19.37 3.00 -1.53
CA GLU A 278 18.48 2.04 -0.88
C GLU A 278 18.64 2.12 0.65
N ILE A 279 17.53 2.29 1.35
CA ILE A 279 17.44 2.21 2.80
C ILE A 279 16.71 0.91 3.14
N PRO A 280 17.44 -0.20 3.34
CA PRO A 280 16.84 -1.51 3.52
C PRO A 280 16.11 -1.61 4.87
N ARG A 281 15.22 -2.61 5.00
CA ARG A 281 14.38 -2.81 6.20
C ARG A 281 15.16 -2.93 7.52
N ASN A 282 16.42 -3.37 7.46
CA ASN A 282 17.28 -3.54 8.63
C ASN A 282 18.01 -2.25 9.04
N LYS A 283 17.70 -1.12 8.41
CA LYS A 283 18.19 0.23 8.73
C LYS A 283 17.00 1.12 9.14
N PRO A 284 16.31 0.82 10.25
CA PRO A 284 15.20 1.66 10.72
C PRO A 284 15.71 3.03 11.21
N ASN A 285 14.79 3.98 11.38
CA ASN A 285 14.99 5.27 12.02
C ASN A 285 16.03 6.19 11.36
N ILE A 286 16.30 5.99 10.07
CA ILE A 286 17.17 6.87 9.28
C ILE A 286 16.47 8.22 9.04
N VAL A 287 17.19 9.31 9.24
CA VAL A 287 16.75 10.67 8.93
C VAL A 287 17.71 11.28 7.90
N LEU A 288 17.19 11.69 6.75
CA LEU A 288 17.95 12.50 5.77
C LEU A 288 17.58 13.98 5.91
N ILE A 289 18.57 14.83 6.10
CA ILE A 289 18.38 16.29 6.18
C ILE A 289 19.28 16.94 5.12
N GLY A 290 18.71 17.66 4.17
CA GLY A 290 19.48 18.41 3.18
C GLY A 290 19.82 19.84 3.63
N ASP A 291 20.76 20.48 2.93
CA ASP A 291 21.06 21.93 3.05
C ASP A 291 19.91 22.83 2.54
N GLY A 292 18.86 22.24 1.97
CA GLY A 292 17.80 22.93 1.25
C GLY A 292 17.40 22.16 0.00
N ARG A 293 16.10 22.04 -0.25
CA ARG A 293 15.55 21.28 -1.39
C ARG A 293 16.03 21.82 -2.74
N GLU A 294 16.27 23.13 -2.84
CA GLU A 294 16.76 23.78 -4.06
C GLU A 294 18.26 23.55 -4.35
N VAL A 295 19.01 22.97 -3.41
CA VAL A 295 20.48 22.85 -3.50
C VAL A 295 21.01 21.44 -3.21
N THR A 296 20.19 20.54 -2.67
CA THR A 296 20.56 19.16 -2.33
C THR A 296 19.72 18.18 -3.15
N PHE A 297 20.36 17.45 -4.06
CA PHE A 297 19.68 16.61 -5.05
C PHE A 297 20.18 15.17 -4.99
N ILE A 298 19.27 14.20 -4.85
CA ILE A 298 19.50 12.78 -5.16
C ILE A 298 18.89 12.52 -6.53
N THR A 299 19.71 12.09 -7.49
CA THR A 299 19.28 11.95 -8.89
C THR A 299 19.64 10.58 -9.47
N GLY A 300 18.70 10.00 -10.19
CA GLY A 300 18.83 8.73 -10.90
C GLY A 300 18.06 8.76 -12.22
N SER A 301 18.15 7.67 -12.98
CA SER A 301 17.50 7.58 -14.31
C SER A 301 17.10 6.14 -14.68
N ARG A 302 16.87 5.27 -13.69
CA ARG A 302 16.39 3.91 -13.97
C ARG A 302 14.92 3.97 -14.40
N SER A 303 14.54 3.10 -15.32
CA SER A 303 13.20 3.10 -15.90
C SER A 303 12.81 1.71 -16.42
N VAL A 304 11.51 1.49 -16.58
CA VAL A 304 10.98 0.31 -17.28
C VAL A 304 11.44 0.26 -18.72
N GLY A 305 11.52 1.42 -19.40
CA GLY A 305 12.05 1.52 -20.77
C GLY A 305 13.50 1.01 -20.92
N ASP A 306 14.29 1.06 -19.83
CA ASP A 306 15.67 0.53 -19.79
C ASP A 306 15.75 -0.88 -19.16
N GLY A 307 14.61 -1.55 -18.99
CA GLY A 307 14.52 -2.93 -18.56
C GLY A 307 14.53 -3.14 -17.04
N TRP A 308 14.37 -2.09 -16.22
CA TRP A 308 14.11 -2.27 -14.78
C TRP A 308 12.64 -2.59 -14.53
N THR A 309 12.33 -3.17 -13.38
CA THR A 309 10.96 -3.17 -12.86
C THR A 309 10.58 -1.76 -12.41
N THR A 310 9.28 -1.43 -12.33
CA THR A 310 8.83 -0.17 -11.72
C THR A 310 9.35 -0.06 -10.29
N TYR A 311 9.26 -1.13 -9.51
CA TYR A 311 9.73 -1.18 -8.11
C TYR A 311 11.25 -0.93 -7.99
N GLY A 312 12.06 -1.53 -8.86
CA GLY A 312 13.52 -1.39 -8.90
C GLY A 312 14.03 -0.13 -9.62
N SER A 313 13.14 0.68 -10.20
CA SER A 313 13.48 1.92 -10.90
C SER A 313 13.71 3.12 -9.96
N ALA A 314 13.36 2.99 -8.68
CA ALA A 314 13.43 4.08 -7.70
C ALA A 314 14.85 4.70 -7.60
N THR A 315 14.90 6.03 -7.59
CA THR A 315 16.15 6.76 -7.28
C THR A 315 16.46 6.70 -5.80
N LEU A 316 15.45 6.89 -4.93
CA LEU A 316 15.52 6.59 -3.51
C LEU A 316 14.47 5.52 -3.17
N ALA A 317 14.92 4.37 -2.67
CA ALA A 317 14.09 3.27 -2.20
C ALA A 317 14.15 3.16 -0.68
N VAL A 318 13.00 3.22 0.00
CA VAL A 318 12.92 3.20 1.47
C VAL A 318 12.07 2.03 1.96
N SER A 319 12.73 1.09 2.62
CA SER A 319 12.13 -0.08 3.26
C SER A 319 12.35 -0.11 4.79
N GLY A 320 13.21 0.76 5.32
CA GLY A 320 13.45 0.92 6.76
C GLY A 320 12.40 1.80 7.45
N GLU A 321 11.74 1.26 8.49
CA GLU A 321 10.67 1.96 9.22
C GLU A 321 11.13 3.24 9.93
N GLY A 322 10.20 4.16 10.18
CA GLY A 322 10.47 5.40 10.91
C GLY A 322 11.31 6.42 10.13
N PHE A 323 11.44 6.22 8.81
CA PHE A 323 12.22 7.05 7.92
C PHE A 323 11.71 8.50 7.91
N LEU A 324 12.63 9.45 8.01
CA LEU A 324 12.33 10.86 7.83
C LEU A 324 13.21 11.47 6.74
N ALA A 325 12.65 12.41 5.98
CA ALA A 325 13.44 13.30 5.13
C ALA A 325 12.96 14.75 5.24
N ARG A 326 13.90 15.70 5.19
CA ARG A 326 13.56 17.11 4.98
C ARG A 326 14.58 17.87 4.14
N ASP A 327 14.11 18.92 3.49
CA ASP A 327 14.92 19.90 2.77
C ASP A 327 15.82 19.27 1.68
N ILE A 328 15.28 18.31 0.93
CA ILE A 328 16.01 17.58 -0.12
C ILE A 328 15.14 17.35 -1.36
N THR A 329 15.77 17.36 -2.54
CA THR A 329 15.14 16.97 -3.80
C THR A 329 15.53 15.54 -4.17
N ILE A 330 14.55 14.72 -4.54
CA ILE A 330 14.71 13.39 -5.13
C ILE A 330 14.12 13.41 -6.52
N GLU A 331 14.90 13.04 -7.52
CA GLU A 331 14.45 13.09 -8.92
C GLU A 331 14.83 11.86 -9.74
N ASN A 332 13.94 11.49 -10.67
CA ASN A 332 14.24 10.57 -11.74
C ASN A 332 14.23 11.30 -13.09
N THR A 333 15.39 11.30 -13.75
CA THR A 333 15.67 12.06 -14.97
C THR A 333 15.55 11.24 -16.25
N ALA A 334 14.96 10.03 -16.19
CA ALA A 334 14.80 9.15 -17.35
C ALA A 334 14.02 9.80 -18.51
N GLY A 335 13.04 10.66 -18.21
CA GLY A 335 12.19 11.30 -19.20
C GLY A 335 10.91 10.52 -19.51
N PRO A 336 9.88 11.16 -20.10
CA PRO A 336 8.59 10.54 -20.31
C PRO A 336 8.61 9.41 -21.37
N GLU A 337 9.56 9.44 -22.30
CA GLU A 337 9.78 8.40 -23.31
C GLU A 337 10.27 7.06 -22.74
N LYS A 338 10.73 7.08 -21.48
CA LYS A 338 11.21 5.89 -20.76
C LYS A 338 10.13 5.19 -19.95
N HIS A 339 8.88 5.65 -20.07
CA HIS A 339 7.73 5.12 -19.34
C HIS A 339 7.94 5.22 -17.81
N GLN A 340 7.54 4.19 -17.05
CA GLN A 340 7.61 4.21 -15.58
C GLN A 340 9.04 4.41 -15.09
N ALA A 341 9.26 5.45 -14.27
CA ALA A 341 10.57 5.81 -13.74
C ALA A 341 10.42 6.50 -12.38
N VAL A 342 10.57 5.70 -11.31
CA VAL A 342 10.29 6.15 -9.95
C VAL A 342 11.40 7.06 -9.41
N ALA A 343 11.03 8.21 -8.86
CA ALA A 343 11.94 9.07 -8.10
C ALA A 343 12.08 8.56 -6.67
N LEU A 344 10.94 8.41 -5.97
CA LEU A 344 10.90 7.94 -4.59
C LEU A 344 9.93 6.76 -4.46
N ARG A 345 10.40 5.67 -3.84
CA ARG A 345 9.57 4.56 -3.38
C ARG A 345 9.64 4.46 -1.86
N VAL A 346 8.49 4.36 -1.21
CA VAL A 346 8.38 4.14 0.24
C VAL A 346 7.47 2.96 0.53
N ASN A 347 8.00 1.95 1.18
CA ASN A 347 7.33 0.76 1.72
C ASN A 347 7.84 0.51 3.15
N ALA A 348 7.83 1.59 3.92
CA ALA A 348 8.29 1.66 5.29
C ALA A 348 7.22 2.35 6.15
N ASP A 349 6.86 1.73 7.27
CA ASP A 349 5.84 2.26 8.16
C ASP A 349 6.34 3.49 8.93
N GLN A 350 5.40 4.39 9.24
CA GLN A 350 5.66 5.63 9.98
C GLN A 350 6.75 6.51 9.32
N SER A 351 6.70 6.58 7.99
CA SER A 351 7.62 7.43 7.21
C SER A 351 7.04 8.82 7.03
N ALA A 352 7.84 9.87 7.21
CA ALA A 352 7.40 11.24 6.96
C ALA A 352 8.42 12.09 6.19
N LEU A 353 7.92 12.95 5.30
CA LEU A 353 8.74 13.87 4.51
C LEU A 353 8.25 15.32 4.69
N TYR A 354 9.18 16.25 4.88
CA TYR A 354 8.87 17.67 5.11
C TYR A 354 9.72 18.59 4.24
N ARG A 355 9.09 19.48 3.45
CA ARG A 355 9.79 20.40 2.53
C ARG A 355 10.72 19.69 1.54
N CYS A 356 10.28 18.54 1.03
CA CYS A 356 11.00 17.82 -0.01
C CYS A 356 10.44 18.12 -1.39
N THR A 357 11.26 17.95 -2.43
CA THR A 357 10.79 17.96 -3.82
C THR A 357 10.95 16.56 -4.39
N ILE A 358 9.89 16.01 -5.00
CA ILE A 358 9.90 14.70 -5.65
C ILE A 358 9.51 14.89 -7.11
N ASN A 359 10.48 14.73 -8.02
CA ASN A 359 10.36 15.14 -9.41
C ASN A 359 10.56 13.96 -10.38
N GLY A 360 9.65 13.80 -11.32
CA GLY A 360 9.74 12.81 -12.39
C GLY A 360 8.71 13.07 -13.49
N TYR A 361 8.37 12.01 -14.22
CA TYR A 361 7.31 12.01 -15.24
C TYR A 361 6.26 10.96 -14.86
N GLN A 362 6.28 9.81 -15.52
CA GLN A 362 5.39 8.70 -15.21
C GLN A 362 5.88 7.95 -13.97
N ASP A 363 4.95 7.63 -13.06
CA ASP A 363 5.21 6.86 -11.82
C ASP A 363 6.23 7.54 -10.89
N THR A 364 6.13 8.86 -10.68
CA THR A 364 7.13 9.65 -9.93
C THR A 364 7.28 9.21 -8.46
N LEU A 365 6.18 9.13 -7.72
CA LEU A 365 6.14 8.82 -6.29
C LEU A 365 5.36 7.52 -6.05
N TYR A 366 6.08 6.47 -5.68
CA TYR A 366 5.51 5.19 -5.33
C TYR A 366 5.28 5.11 -3.82
N VAL A 367 4.08 5.53 -3.39
CA VAL A 367 3.55 5.32 -2.03
C VAL A 367 3.12 3.87 -1.85
N HIS A 368 4.11 2.97 -1.85
CA HIS A 368 3.91 1.54 -2.04
C HIS A 368 3.03 0.93 -0.95
N SER A 369 3.45 0.96 0.32
CA SER A 369 2.70 0.33 1.43
C SER A 369 2.96 1.02 2.79
N PHE A 370 2.23 0.58 3.82
CA PHE A 370 2.25 1.11 5.20
C PHE A 370 1.77 2.55 5.36
N ARG A 371 1.93 3.15 6.55
CA ARG A 371 1.49 4.51 6.89
C ARG A 371 2.56 5.53 6.52
N GLN A 372 2.16 6.60 5.83
CA GLN A 372 3.09 7.62 5.33
C GLN A 372 2.49 9.03 5.45
N PHE A 373 3.36 10.04 5.60
CA PHE A 373 2.95 11.44 5.70
C PHE A 373 3.89 12.38 4.91
N TYR A 374 3.32 13.29 4.12
CA TYR A 374 4.08 14.25 3.32
C TYR A 374 3.56 15.65 3.61
N ARG A 375 4.44 16.56 4.03
CA ARG A 375 4.10 17.93 4.42
C ARG A 375 4.90 18.95 3.62
N GLU A 376 4.20 19.91 3.02
CA GLU A 376 4.84 21.03 2.29
C GLU A 376 5.83 20.55 1.21
N CYS A 377 5.52 19.42 0.59
CA CYS A 377 6.33 18.84 -0.48
C CYS A 377 5.85 19.33 -1.85
N ASP A 378 6.78 19.42 -2.80
CA ASP A 378 6.47 19.68 -4.20
C ASP A 378 6.62 18.36 -4.96
N ILE A 379 5.54 17.88 -5.57
CA ILE A 379 5.49 16.57 -6.25
C ILE A 379 5.05 16.81 -7.69
N SER A 380 5.89 16.44 -8.65
CA SER A 380 5.61 16.72 -10.06
C SER A 380 5.78 15.52 -10.97
N GLY A 381 4.83 15.32 -11.89
CA GLY A 381 4.85 14.24 -12.87
C GLY A 381 3.79 14.36 -13.95
N THR A 382 3.55 13.28 -14.68
CA THR A 382 2.63 13.24 -15.83
C THR A 382 1.52 12.20 -15.64
N ILE A 383 1.84 10.92 -15.74
CA ILE A 383 0.89 9.79 -15.65
C ILE A 383 1.13 9.07 -14.33
N ASP A 384 0.06 8.82 -13.57
CA ASP A 384 0.05 8.03 -12.34
C ASP A 384 1.16 8.43 -11.36
N TYR A 385 1.45 9.73 -11.27
CA TYR A 385 2.69 10.18 -10.64
C TYR A 385 2.67 10.12 -9.11
N ILE A 386 1.51 9.83 -8.51
CA ILE A 386 1.36 9.40 -7.11
C ILE A 386 0.57 8.09 -7.10
N PHE A 387 1.23 6.98 -6.84
CA PHE A 387 0.61 5.66 -7.01
C PHE A 387 1.05 4.65 -5.95
N GLY A 388 0.24 3.62 -5.76
CA GLY A 388 0.49 2.55 -4.78
C GLY A 388 -0.68 2.32 -3.82
N ASN A 389 -0.39 1.62 -2.73
CA ASN A 389 -1.38 1.12 -1.78
C ASN A 389 -0.99 1.41 -0.31
N ALA A 390 -0.26 2.49 -0.05
CA ALA A 390 -0.06 2.99 1.32
C ALA A 390 -1.35 3.55 1.91
N ALA A 391 -1.39 3.70 3.24
CA ALA A 391 -2.27 4.65 3.91
C ALA A 391 -1.50 5.97 4.03
N VAL A 392 -1.76 6.92 3.13
CA VAL A 392 -0.92 8.12 2.99
C VAL A 392 -1.73 9.41 3.04
N ILE A 393 -1.15 10.42 3.71
CA ILE A 393 -1.68 11.78 3.73
C ILE A 393 -0.64 12.75 3.16
N PHE A 394 -1.08 13.60 2.23
CA PHE A 394 -0.37 14.78 1.76
C PHE A 394 -1.02 16.03 2.36
N GLN A 395 -0.24 16.89 3.00
CA GLN A 395 -0.72 18.13 3.63
C GLN A 395 0.08 19.34 3.17
N GLY A 396 -0.60 20.38 2.68
CA GLY A 396 0.07 21.63 2.28
C GLY A 396 1.03 21.47 1.11
N CYS A 397 0.92 20.39 0.34
CA CYS A 397 1.82 20.09 -0.78
C CYS A 397 1.41 20.83 -2.05
N HIS A 398 2.37 21.06 -2.95
CA HIS A 398 2.10 21.40 -4.34
C HIS A 398 2.14 20.13 -5.19
N ILE A 399 1.01 19.80 -5.80
CA ILE A 399 0.86 18.64 -6.69
C ILE A 399 0.84 19.18 -8.12
N ILE A 400 1.94 18.98 -8.85
CA ILE A 400 2.26 19.75 -10.07
C ILE A 400 2.22 18.82 -11.30
N SER A 401 1.18 18.94 -12.11
CA SER A 401 1.11 18.21 -13.38
C SER A 401 1.98 18.89 -14.45
N ARG A 402 2.77 18.08 -15.17
CA ARG A 402 3.69 18.51 -16.22
C ARG A 402 3.15 18.13 -17.60
N MET A 403 3.64 18.77 -18.65
CA MET A 403 3.31 18.40 -20.03
C MET A 403 3.73 16.93 -20.33
N PRO A 404 2.81 16.04 -20.73
CA PRO A 404 3.12 14.67 -21.09
C PRO A 404 3.60 14.57 -22.55
N MET A 405 3.84 13.35 -23.04
CA MET A 405 4.15 13.15 -24.46
C MET A 405 2.94 13.47 -25.34
N LEU A 406 3.21 13.72 -26.62
CA LEU A 406 2.14 13.90 -27.61
C LEU A 406 1.18 12.70 -27.62
N GLY A 407 -0.12 12.98 -27.53
CA GLY A 407 -1.17 11.96 -27.52
C GLY A 407 -1.46 11.33 -26.15
N GLN A 408 -0.73 11.73 -25.11
CA GLN A 408 -1.00 11.33 -23.74
C GLN A 408 -1.88 12.35 -22.99
N PHE A 409 -2.26 11.98 -21.79
CA PHE A 409 -2.97 12.78 -20.80
C PHE A 409 -2.15 12.81 -19.51
N THR A 410 -2.57 13.61 -18.53
CA THR A 410 -2.00 13.56 -17.19
C THR A 410 -3.00 12.97 -16.19
N VAL A 411 -2.49 12.23 -15.21
CA VAL A 411 -3.28 11.73 -14.09
C VAL A 411 -2.45 11.83 -12.83
N LEU A 412 -3.06 12.43 -11.81
CA LEU A 412 -2.44 12.61 -10.51
C LEU A 412 -2.22 11.27 -9.80
N THR A 413 -3.31 10.53 -9.54
CA THR A 413 -3.26 9.33 -8.70
C THR A 413 -3.62 8.04 -9.43
N ALA A 414 -2.95 6.95 -9.03
CA ALA A 414 -3.32 5.58 -9.39
C ALA A 414 -3.23 4.69 -8.14
N GLN A 415 -4.32 4.66 -7.38
CA GLN A 415 -4.37 3.94 -6.10
C GLN A 415 -4.76 2.48 -6.30
N SER A 416 -4.02 1.55 -5.67
CA SER A 416 -4.12 0.11 -5.91
C SER A 416 -4.63 -0.73 -4.74
N ARG A 417 -5.62 -0.22 -4.00
CA ARG A 417 -6.32 -1.03 -3.02
C ARG A 417 -7.12 -2.14 -3.72
N ASP A 418 -6.86 -3.38 -3.35
CA ASP A 418 -7.34 -4.57 -4.04
C ASP A 418 -8.37 -5.35 -3.21
N SER A 419 -8.52 -5.01 -1.93
CA SER A 419 -9.57 -5.53 -1.05
C SER A 419 -10.21 -4.44 -0.18
N SER A 420 -11.52 -4.57 0.06
CA SER A 420 -12.28 -3.69 0.97
C SER A 420 -11.87 -3.83 2.44
N ASP A 421 -11.12 -4.88 2.79
CA ASP A 421 -10.57 -5.10 4.13
C ASP A 421 -9.25 -4.36 4.37
N GLU A 422 -8.62 -3.80 3.34
CA GLU A 422 -7.41 -2.99 3.48
C GLU A 422 -7.73 -1.55 3.91
N ASP A 423 -6.99 -1.07 4.92
CA ASP A 423 -7.13 0.29 5.44
C ASP A 423 -6.17 1.27 4.75
N THR A 424 -6.08 1.16 3.42
CA THR A 424 -5.13 1.91 2.58
C THR A 424 -5.86 2.92 1.68
N GLY A 425 -5.13 3.89 1.14
CA GLY A 425 -5.68 4.94 0.29
C GLY A 425 -4.83 6.20 0.30
N ILE A 426 -5.14 7.10 -0.62
CA ILE A 426 -4.46 8.39 -0.77
C ILE A 426 -5.38 9.51 -0.29
N SER A 427 -4.94 10.30 0.68
CA SER A 427 -5.64 11.51 1.15
C SER A 427 -4.82 12.75 0.83
N ILE A 428 -5.37 13.66 0.03
CA ILE A 428 -4.73 14.92 -0.39
C ILE A 428 -5.47 16.05 0.30
N GLN A 429 -4.84 16.68 1.29
CA GLN A 429 -5.47 17.64 2.18
C GLN A 429 -4.78 19.00 2.13
N LYS A 430 -5.55 20.10 2.02
CA LYS A 430 -5.02 21.47 2.04
C LYS A 430 -3.86 21.68 1.04
N CYS A 431 -3.89 20.95 -0.07
CA CYS A 431 -2.86 20.99 -1.10
C CYS A 431 -3.25 21.95 -2.21
N SER A 432 -2.28 22.29 -3.06
CA SER A 432 -2.53 23.00 -4.32
C SER A 432 -2.25 22.06 -5.49
N ILE A 433 -3.29 21.71 -6.23
CA ILE A 433 -3.23 20.95 -7.48
C ILE A 433 -3.12 21.95 -8.63
N VAL A 434 -1.94 21.99 -9.26
CA VAL A 434 -1.56 22.99 -10.26
C VAL A 434 -0.87 22.32 -11.45
N ALA A 435 -0.70 23.07 -12.54
CA ALA A 435 -0.04 22.61 -13.74
C ALA A 435 1.09 23.54 -14.17
N THR A 436 2.05 23.03 -14.93
CA THR A 436 3.02 23.84 -15.66
C THR A 436 2.31 24.67 -16.75
N GLU A 437 2.87 25.83 -17.11
CA GLU A 437 2.19 26.76 -18.03
C GLU A 437 1.99 26.22 -19.45
N ASP A 438 2.89 25.36 -19.92
CA ASP A 438 2.74 24.62 -21.17
C ASP A 438 1.56 23.64 -21.13
N LEU A 439 1.36 22.92 -20.01
CA LEU A 439 0.21 22.04 -19.81
C LEU A 439 -1.10 22.85 -19.73
N LYS A 440 -1.12 23.98 -19.01
CA LYS A 440 -2.30 24.87 -18.99
C LYS A 440 -2.66 25.35 -20.39
N SER A 441 -1.65 25.75 -21.17
CA SER A 441 -1.83 26.16 -22.56
C SER A 441 -2.39 25.02 -23.43
N ALA A 442 -1.86 23.81 -23.27
CA ALA A 442 -2.34 22.61 -23.97
C ALA A 442 -3.78 22.24 -23.58
N PHE A 443 -4.14 22.36 -22.30
CA PHE A 443 -5.50 22.13 -21.83
C PHE A 443 -6.49 23.15 -22.40
N ASN A 444 -6.14 24.43 -22.39
CA ASN A 444 -6.98 25.50 -22.97
C ASN A 444 -7.21 25.31 -24.47
N ASN A 445 -6.20 24.78 -25.18
CA ASN A 445 -6.30 24.39 -26.58
C ASN A 445 -6.96 23.03 -26.80
N LYS A 446 -7.40 22.36 -25.73
CA LYS A 446 -8.07 21.04 -25.72
C LYS A 446 -7.21 19.91 -26.32
N THR A 447 -5.89 20.05 -26.28
CA THR A 447 -4.96 19.04 -26.84
C THR A 447 -4.51 18.01 -25.80
N VAL A 448 -4.57 18.36 -24.51
CA VAL A 448 -4.23 17.45 -23.40
C VAL A 448 -5.33 17.52 -22.35
N ARG A 449 -5.71 16.36 -21.81
CA ARG A 449 -6.63 16.22 -20.68
C ARG A 449 -5.86 15.87 -19.42
N SER A 450 -6.44 16.21 -18.27
CA SER A 450 -5.83 15.98 -16.95
C SER A 450 -6.89 15.50 -15.97
N TYR A 451 -6.56 14.52 -15.14
CA TYR A 451 -7.50 13.88 -14.22
C TYR A 451 -6.90 13.76 -12.81
N LEU A 452 -7.77 13.79 -11.81
CA LEU A 452 -7.44 13.64 -10.39
C LEU A 452 -6.96 12.22 -10.05
N GLY A 453 -7.46 11.21 -10.77
CA GLY A 453 -7.03 9.84 -10.55
C GLY A 453 -7.71 8.83 -11.47
N ARG A 454 -7.21 7.58 -11.42
CA ARG A 454 -7.81 6.40 -12.05
C ARG A 454 -7.57 5.11 -11.23
N PRO A 455 -8.49 4.13 -11.27
CA PRO A 455 -8.47 3.01 -10.34
C PRO A 455 -7.54 1.88 -10.78
N TRP A 456 -6.28 1.90 -10.32
CA TRP A 456 -5.33 0.81 -10.65
C TRP A 456 -5.83 -0.56 -10.17
N LYS A 457 -6.58 -0.61 -9.07
CA LYS A 457 -7.26 -1.82 -8.57
C LYS A 457 -8.70 -1.53 -8.18
N VAL A 458 -9.50 -2.58 -8.09
CA VAL A 458 -10.97 -2.51 -8.00
C VAL A 458 -11.49 -1.74 -6.79
N TYR A 459 -10.81 -1.78 -5.64
CA TYR A 459 -11.21 -1.03 -4.44
C TYR A 459 -10.48 0.31 -4.30
N SER A 460 -10.00 0.89 -5.41
CA SER A 460 -9.19 2.12 -5.42
C SER A 460 -9.80 3.21 -4.53
N ARG A 461 -8.97 3.84 -3.69
CA ARG A 461 -9.45 4.83 -2.72
C ARG A 461 -8.58 6.08 -2.68
N THR A 462 -9.12 7.19 -3.15
CA THR A 462 -8.46 8.50 -3.16
C THR A 462 -9.44 9.57 -2.70
N VAL A 463 -9.02 10.48 -1.83
CA VAL A 463 -9.81 11.64 -1.44
C VAL A 463 -9.03 12.94 -1.57
N ILE A 464 -9.72 14.02 -1.92
CA ILE A 464 -9.18 15.38 -2.03
C ILE A 464 -10.00 16.31 -1.16
N LEU A 465 -9.36 16.87 -0.13
CA LEU A 465 -10.00 17.58 0.97
C LEU A 465 -9.42 18.99 1.11
N ASP A 466 -10.27 20.01 1.21
CA ASP A 466 -9.90 21.41 1.48
C ASP A 466 -8.77 21.95 0.59
N SER A 467 -8.67 21.46 -0.63
CA SER A 467 -7.55 21.73 -1.52
C SER A 467 -7.93 22.73 -2.60
N PHE A 468 -6.93 23.44 -3.13
CA PHE A 468 -7.08 24.26 -4.33
C PHE A 468 -6.86 23.39 -5.57
N ILE A 469 -7.81 23.42 -6.51
CA ILE A 469 -7.76 22.70 -7.78
C ILE A 469 -7.81 23.73 -8.92
N ASP A 470 -6.71 23.87 -9.64
CA ASP A 470 -6.62 24.75 -10.81
C ASP A 470 -7.41 24.21 -12.01
N GLY A 471 -7.70 25.07 -12.98
CA GLY A 471 -8.72 24.85 -14.02
C GLY A 471 -8.33 23.91 -15.14
N PHE A 472 -7.18 23.24 -15.04
CA PHE A 472 -6.64 22.32 -16.05
C PHE A 472 -7.15 20.87 -15.89
N ILE A 473 -7.91 20.60 -14.83
CA ILE A 473 -8.56 19.30 -14.59
C ILE A 473 -9.83 19.21 -15.44
N ASP A 474 -10.00 18.08 -16.13
CA ASP A 474 -11.21 17.81 -16.90
C ASP A 474 -12.45 17.81 -16.00
N GLN A 475 -13.59 18.25 -16.52
CA GLN A 475 -14.82 18.37 -15.74
C GLN A 475 -15.28 17.01 -15.16
N ALA A 476 -14.97 15.91 -15.85
CA ALA A 476 -15.24 14.56 -15.36
C ALA A 476 -14.48 14.26 -14.04
N GLY A 477 -13.34 14.94 -13.81
CA GLY A 477 -12.49 14.81 -12.63
C GLY A 477 -11.64 13.54 -12.64
N TRP A 478 -12.29 12.40 -12.86
CA TRP A 478 -11.71 11.05 -12.75
C TRP A 478 -11.84 10.32 -14.09
N ILE A 479 -10.96 9.36 -14.36
CA ILE A 479 -10.99 8.55 -15.60
C ILE A 479 -10.87 7.06 -15.27
N LYS A 480 -11.54 6.21 -16.06
CA LYS A 480 -11.44 4.76 -15.94
C LYS A 480 -9.99 4.30 -16.15
N TRP A 481 -9.62 3.16 -15.56
CA TRP A 481 -8.32 2.54 -15.76
C TRP A 481 -8.12 2.09 -17.21
N THR A 482 -9.17 1.50 -17.77
CA THR A 482 -9.27 1.03 -19.14
C THR A 482 -10.43 1.72 -19.87
N ASN A 483 -10.45 1.61 -21.20
CA ASN A 483 -11.60 2.04 -21.99
C ASN A 483 -12.71 0.97 -22.03
N ASP A 484 -12.70 0.01 -21.10
CA ASP A 484 -13.73 -1.03 -21.02
C ASP A 484 -15.01 -0.45 -20.40
N ASP A 485 -16.13 -0.71 -21.05
CA ASP A 485 -17.44 -0.29 -20.56
C ASP A 485 -17.82 -1.08 -19.30
N ASP A 486 -17.31 -2.31 -19.14
CA ASP A 486 -17.59 -3.23 -18.04
C ASP A 486 -16.68 -3.02 -16.81
N GLU A 487 -15.81 -2.00 -16.82
CA GLU A 487 -14.97 -1.69 -15.65
C GLU A 487 -15.83 -1.31 -14.44
N ASP A 488 -15.76 -2.12 -13.38
CA ASP A 488 -16.48 -1.89 -12.13
C ASP A 488 -15.95 -0.63 -11.44
N THR A 489 -16.83 0.38 -11.35
CA THR A 489 -16.57 1.64 -10.64
C THR A 489 -17.45 1.78 -9.39
N ASP A 490 -18.11 0.69 -8.98
CA ASP A 490 -18.98 0.65 -7.80
C ASP A 490 -18.22 0.33 -6.51
N SER A 491 -17.10 -0.39 -6.63
CA SER A 491 -16.30 -0.82 -5.48
C SER A 491 -15.20 0.18 -5.06
N LEU A 492 -14.86 1.14 -5.91
CA LEU A 492 -13.91 2.22 -5.59
C LEU A 492 -14.54 3.26 -4.65
N TYR A 493 -13.69 4.12 -4.07
CA TYR A 493 -14.11 5.28 -3.27
C TYR A 493 -13.29 6.51 -3.64
N TYR A 494 -13.84 7.37 -4.51
CA TYR A 494 -13.26 8.66 -4.90
C TYR A 494 -14.06 9.80 -4.32
N GLY A 495 -13.42 10.56 -3.43
CA GLY A 495 -14.09 11.58 -2.62
C GLY A 495 -13.54 12.99 -2.84
N GLU A 496 -14.43 13.98 -2.95
CA GLU A 496 -14.07 15.40 -2.96
C GLU A 496 -14.80 16.14 -1.82
N TYR A 497 -14.05 16.88 -1.00
CA TYR A 497 -14.57 17.63 0.15
C TYR A 497 -14.06 19.08 0.16
N ASN A 498 -14.98 20.05 0.15
CA ASN A 498 -14.70 21.48 0.35
C ASN A 498 -13.53 22.06 -0.48
N ASN A 499 -13.31 21.52 -1.68
CA ASN A 499 -12.27 21.98 -2.58
C ASN A 499 -12.63 23.32 -3.22
N LYS A 500 -11.61 24.13 -3.54
CA LYS A 500 -11.75 25.47 -4.11
C LYS A 500 -10.96 25.59 -5.41
N GLY A 501 -11.26 26.63 -6.19
CA GLY A 501 -10.57 26.93 -7.43
C GLY A 501 -11.37 26.54 -8.68
N PRO A 502 -10.91 26.93 -9.87
CA PRO A 502 -11.67 26.75 -11.09
C PRO A 502 -11.88 25.27 -11.51
N GLY A 503 -11.04 24.35 -11.04
CA GLY A 503 -11.19 22.90 -11.29
C GLY A 503 -12.03 22.14 -10.26
N SER A 504 -12.54 22.81 -9.21
CA SER A 504 -13.18 22.15 -8.07
C SER A 504 -14.69 21.94 -8.20
N ALA A 505 -15.32 22.38 -9.30
CA ALA A 505 -16.76 22.21 -9.50
C ALA A 505 -17.12 20.74 -9.72
N THR A 506 -18.14 20.24 -9.02
CA THR A 506 -18.51 18.81 -9.02
C THR A 506 -19.71 18.47 -9.92
N ASP A 507 -20.39 19.46 -10.51
CA ASP A 507 -21.66 19.28 -11.23
C ASP A 507 -21.57 18.37 -12.47
N ASN A 508 -20.38 18.25 -13.06
CA ASN A 508 -20.13 17.48 -14.29
C ASN A 508 -19.13 16.34 -14.08
N ARG A 509 -18.94 15.92 -12.82
CA ARG A 509 -18.10 14.76 -12.49
C ARG A 509 -18.71 13.48 -13.04
N VAL A 510 -17.88 12.44 -13.11
CA VAL A 510 -18.32 11.08 -13.45
C VAL A 510 -19.53 10.65 -12.61
N SER A 511 -20.42 9.86 -13.20
CA SER A 511 -21.63 9.34 -12.55
C SER A 511 -21.43 7.97 -11.89
N TRP A 512 -20.19 7.64 -11.50
CA TRP A 512 -19.86 6.35 -10.89
C TRP A 512 -20.44 6.26 -9.48
N SER A 513 -20.89 5.08 -9.07
CA SER A 513 -21.45 4.93 -7.72
C SER A 513 -20.39 5.02 -6.62
N GLY A 514 -19.13 4.69 -6.93
CA GLY A 514 -17.98 4.90 -6.04
C GLY A 514 -17.44 6.34 -6.01
N TYR A 515 -18.01 7.29 -6.77
CA TYR A 515 -17.67 8.70 -6.67
C TYR A 515 -18.59 9.42 -5.67
N HIS A 516 -18.00 10.26 -4.80
CA HIS A 516 -18.69 10.90 -3.69
C HIS A 516 -18.31 12.38 -3.54
N VAL A 517 -19.32 13.24 -3.49
CA VAL A 517 -19.19 14.56 -2.86
C VAL A 517 -19.38 14.34 -1.37
N MET A 518 -18.31 14.50 -0.60
CA MET A 518 -18.22 14.08 0.80
C MET A 518 -18.86 15.10 1.74
N ASP A 519 -19.29 14.63 2.91
CA ASP A 519 -19.64 15.49 4.06
C ASP A 519 -18.50 15.56 5.10
N ASP A 520 -18.73 16.32 6.18
CA ASP A 520 -17.76 16.45 7.29
C ASP A 520 -17.40 15.10 7.94
N TYR A 521 -18.35 14.16 8.02
CA TYR A 521 -18.13 12.86 8.67
C TYR A 521 -17.26 11.96 7.82
N ASP A 522 -17.56 11.88 6.52
CA ASP A 522 -16.74 11.15 5.55
C ASP A 522 -15.32 11.71 5.55
N ALA A 523 -15.18 13.03 5.49
CA ALA A 523 -13.88 13.69 5.41
C ALA A 523 -13.02 13.46 6.67
N TYR A 524 -13.66 13.38 7.86
CA TYR A 524 -12.96 13.14 9.13
C TYR A 524 -12.24 11.79 9.17
N ASP A 525 -12.74 10.77 8.49
CA ASP A 525 -12.12 9.43 8.46
C ASP A 525 -10.77 9.42 7.71
N PHE A 526 -10.53 10.41 6.86
CA PHE A 526 -9.30 10.57 6.07
C PHE A 526 -8.31 11.59 6.65
N THR A 527 -8.53 12.03 7.90
CA THR A 527 -7.63 12.93 8.64
C THR A 527 -6.49 12.17 9.32
N VAL A 528 -5.43 12.90 9.68
CA VAL A 528 -4.23 12.38 10.35
C VAL A 528 -4.50 11.42 11.53
N PRO A 529 -5.32 11.78 12.54
CA PRO A 529 -5.55 10.91 13.70
C PRO A 529 -6.34 9.63 13.38
N ASN A 530 -7.21 9.65 12.35
CA ASN A 530 -8.08 8.52 12.04
C ASN A 530 -7.49 7.60 10.96
N PHE A 531 -6.93 8.17 9.90
CA PHE A 531 -6.50 7.42 8.72
C PHE A 531 -5.13 6.76 8.89
N ILE A 532 -4.19 7.46 9.54
CA ILE A 532 -2.80 7.00 9.72
C ILE A 532 -2.37 6.93 11.19
N ASN A 533 -3.32 7.10 12.12
CA ASN A 533 -3.06 7.18 13.56
C ASN A 533 -1.93 8.15 13.92
N GLY A 534 -1.88 9.31 13.25
CA GLY A 534 -0.75 10.22 13.30
C GLY A 534 -0.38 10.71 14.70
N ASP A 535 -1.36 10.91 15.59
CA ASP A 535 -1.14 11.27 17.01
C ASP A 535 -0.19 10.32 17.74
N GLU A 536 -0.03 9.07 17.27
CA GLU A 536 0.79 8.06 17.92
C GLU A 536 2.26 8.12 17.51
N TRP A 537 2.60 8.79 16.41
CA TRP A 537 3.95 8.78 15.85
C TRP A 537 4.42 10.11 15.24
N LEU A 538 3.55 10.96 14.69
CA LEU A 538 3.96 12.23 14.06
C LEU A 538 4.51 13.25 15.06
N ASP A 539 3.99 13.30 16.28
CA ASP A 539 4.54 14.12 17.37
C ASP A 539 6.04 13.86 17.64
N SER A 540 6.50 12.64 17.32
CA SER A 540 7.90 12.25 17.47
C SER A 540 8.81 12.78 16.37
N THR A 541 8.26 13.25 15.26
CA THR A 541 9.03 13.66 14.07
C THR A 541 9.44 15.12 14.14
N SER A 542 8.76 15.91 14.98
CA SER A 542 8.85 17.38 15.01
C SER A 542 8.40 18.07 13.72
N PHE A 543 7.87 17.34 12.73
CA PHE A 543 7.29 17.92 11.52
C PHE A 543 5.88 18.46 11.82
N PRO A 544 5.51 19.61 11.22
CA PRO A 544 4.18 20.17 11.43
C PRO A 544 3.12 19.31 10.74
N TYR A 545 1.95 19.18 11.38
CA TYR A 545 0.79 18.51 10.80
C TYR A 545 -0.51 19.10 11.36
N ASP A 546 -1.60 18.96 10.59
CA ASP A 546 -2.94 19.39 10.99
C ASP A 546 -3.83 18.17 11.30
N ASP A 547 -4.51 18.17 12.45
CA ASP A 547 -5.31 17.02 12.93
C ASP A 547 -6.65 16.81 12.20
N GLY A 548 -7.09 17.77 11.39
CA GLY A 548 -8.45 17.80 10.88
C GLY A 548 -8.59 18.56 9.58
N VAL A 549 -9.76 18.40 8.95
CA VAL A 549 -10.23 19.15 7.79
C VAL A 549 -10.47 20.62 8.15
#